data_AF-A0A9E7KMP8-F1
#
_entry.id   AF-A0A9E7KMP8-F1
#
_cell.length_a   1.000
_cell.length_b   1.000
_cell.length_c   1.000
_cell.angle_alpha   90.00
_cell.angle_beta   90.00
_cell.angle_gamma   90.00
#
_symmetry.space_group_name_H-M   'P 1'
#
loop_
_entity.id
_entity.type
_entity.pdbx_description
1 polymer ?
#
loop_
_entity_poly.entity_id
_entity_poly.type
_entity_poly.pdbx_seq_one_letter_code
_entity_poly.pdbx_strand_id
1 'polypeptide(L)' 'MYRGYIFNVLSDQLYDLYIVELSTKVIWNALEFKYQVEEEGTKKFLISKYFDYKFMDDKPILTQCMSYRSLLIN' A
#
# COMPACT_ATOMS: atom_id res chain seq x y z
N MET A 1 -25.06 -6.97 1.37
CA MET A 1 -24.08 -7.90 0.77
C MET A 1 -22.60 -7.55 1.05
N TYR A 2 -22.27 -6.38 1.63
CA TYR A 2 -20.88 -5.97 1.92
C TYR A 2 -20.32 -6.43 3.27
N ARG A 3 -21.20 -6.76 4.23
CA ARG A 3 -20.81 -7.11 5.59
C ARG A 3 -20.01 -8.42 5.65
N GLY A 4 -20.40 -9.42 4.86
CA GLY A 4 -19.75 -10.74 4.84
C GLY A 4 -18.34 -10.74 4.24
N TYR A 5 -18.06 -9.88 3.26
CA TYR A 5 -16.73 -9.79 2.63
C TYR A 5 -15.69 -9.13 3.55
N ILE A 6 -16.08 -8.06 4.24
CA ILE A 6 -15.25 -7.41 5.25
C ILE A 6 -14.94 -8.38 6.39
N PHE A 7 -15.93 -9.21 6.76
CA PHE A 7 -15.77 -10.20 7.82
C PHE A 7 -14.93 -11.41 7.42
N ASN A 8 -14.96 -11.86 6.17
CA ASN A 8 -14.15 -13.01 5.75
C ASN A 8 -12.64 -12.72 5.71
N VAL A 9 -12.24 -11.44 5.72
CA VAL A 9 -10.84 -10.99 5.77
C VAL A 9 -10.32 -10.91 7.21
N LEU A 10 -11.20 -10.75 8.20
CA LEU A 10 -10.86 -10.68 9.61
C LEU A 10 -11.05 -12.06 10.22
N SER A 11 -9.97 -12.79 10.53
CA SER A 11 -10.06 -14.17 11.04
C SER A 11 -10.97 -14.27 12.29
N ASP A 12 -11.69 -15.39 12.42
CA ASP A 12 -12.71 -15.63 13.45
C ASP A 12 -12.24 -15.35 14.89
N GLN A 13 -10.93 -15.43 15.18
CA GLN A 13 -10.37 -15.13 16.51
C GLN A 13 -10.27 -13.63 16.83
N LEU A 14 -10.17 -12.77 15.81
CA LEU A 14 -10.21 -11.32 15.99
C LEU A 14 -11.65 -10.80 15.99
N TYR A 15 -12.58 -11.51 15.36
CA TYR A 15 -13.99 -11.15 15.26
C TYR A 15 -14.65 -10.97 16.64
N ASP A 16 -14.50 -11.94 17.54
CA ASP A 16 -15.11 -11.89 18.88
C ASP A 16 -14.50 -10.78 19.78
N LEU A 17 -13.20 -10.51 19.63
CA LEU A 17 -12.51 -9.44 20.35
C LEU A 17 -12.90 -8.04 19.82
N TYR A 18 -13.13 -7.92 18.51
CA TYR A 18 -13.46 -6.65 17.86
C TYR A 18 -14.94 -6.25 18.02
N ILE A 19 -15.87 -7.22 18.10
CA ILE A 19 -17.30 -6.93 18.25
C ILE A 19 -17.67 -6.44 19.66
N VAL A 20 -16.91 -6.86 20.67
CA VAL A 20 -17.22 -6.54 22.08
C VAL A 20 -16.67 -5.16 22.49
N GLU A 21 -15.50 -4.75 21.98
CA GLU A 21 -14.78 -3.59 22.52
C GLU A 21 -14.71 -2.36 21.58
N LEU A 22 -14.86 -2.52 20.25
CA LEU A 22 -14.58 -1.45 19.28
C LEU A 22 -15.69 -1.30 18.23
N SER A 23 -16.35 -0.15 18.20
CA SER A 23 -17.32 0.22 17.16
C SER A 23 -16.73 -0.01 15.76
N THR A 24 -17.50 -0.59 14.83
CA THR A 24 -17.12 -0.76 13.42
C THR A 24 -16.50 0.49 12.80
N LYS A 25 -16.93 1.68 13.25
CA LYS A 25 -16.38 2.97 12.80
C LYS A 25 -14.91 3.16 13.20
N VAL A 26 -14.53 2.74 14.41
CA VAL A 26 -13.14 2.86 14.89
C VAL A 26 -12.23 1.91 14.12
N ILE A 27 -12.70 0.71 13.83
CA ILE A 27 -11.97 -0.28 13.01
C ILE A 27 -11.74 0.27 11.60
N TRP A 28 -12.80 0.81 10.97
CA TRP A 28 -12.70 1.40 9.64
C TRP A 28 -11.70 2.56 9.59
N ASN A 29 -11.78 3.48 10.55
CA ASN A 29 -10.85 4.62 10.63
C ASN A 29 -9.40 4.18 10.84
N ALA A 30 -9.16 3.13 11.64
CA ALA A 30 -7.81 2.60 11.86
C ALA A 30 -7.23 1.96 10.60
N LEU A 31 -8.07 1.25 9.83
CA LEU A 31 -7.69 0.69 8.54
C LEU A 31 -7.41 1.79 7.52
N GLU A 32 -8.30 2.77 7.39
CA GLU A 32 -8.14 3.92 6.48
C GLU A 32 -6.85 4.69 6.78
N PHE A 33 -6.58 4.99 8.06
CA PHE A 33 -5.33 5.62 8.48
C PHE A 33 -4.10 4.79 8.13
N LYS A 34 -4.13 3.47 8.40
CA LYS A 34 -3.02 2.58 8.08
C LYS A 34 -2.71 2.58 6.58
N TYR A 35 -3.73 2.41 5.74
CA TYR A 35 -3.56 2.38 4.29
C TYR A 35 -3.14 3.75 3.74
N GLN A 36 -3.64 4.86 4.28
CA GLN A 36 -3.21 6.19 3.89
C GLN A 36 -1.72 6.42 4.21
N VAL A 37 -1.25 6.02 5.39
CA VAL A 37 0.17 6.14 5.77
C VAL A 37 1.04 5.23 4.91
N GLU A 38 0.60 4.00 4.61
CA GLU A 38 1.30 3.10 3.69
C GLU A 38 1.38 3.69 2.27
N GLU A 39 0.30 4.31 1.79
CA GLU A 39 0.25 4.97 0.47
C GLU A 39 1.18 6.19 0.42
N GLU A 40 1.14 7.07 1.42
CA GLU A 40 2.04 8.22 1.54
C GLU A 40 3.51 7.78 1.63
N GLY A 41 3.80 6.73 2.41
CA GLY A 41 5.13 6.13 2.50
C GLY A 41 5.62 5.55 1.17
N THR A 42 4.74 4.86 0.45
CA THR A 42 5.03 4.28 -0.87
C THR A 42 5.29 5.38 -1.91
N LYS A 43 4.46 6.42 -1.94
CA LYS A 43 4.65 7.60 -2.79
C LYS A 43 5.98 8.28 -2.52
N LYS A 44 6.31 8.53 -1.25
CA LYS A 44 7.58 9.14 -0.85
C LYS A 44 8.79 8.30 -1.27
N PHE A 45 8.70 6.99 -1.13
CA PHE A 45 9.74 6.06 -1.58
C PHE A 45 9.93 6.07 -3.10
N LEU A 46 8.84 6.09 -3.87
CA LEU A 46 8.89 6.17 -5.34
C LEU A 46 9.53 7.48 -5.81
N ILE A 47 9.16 8.61 -5.19
CA ILE A 47 9.75 9.92 -5.49
C ILE A 47 11.26 9.92 -5.21
N SER A 48 11.71 9.36 -4.08
CA SER A 48 13.16 9.23 -3.81
C SER A 48 13.85 8.38 -4.86
N LYS A 49 13.30 7.21 -5.20
CA LYS A 49 13.88 6.33 -6.23
C LYS A 49 13.97 6.99 -7.60
N TYR A 50 12.99 7.83 -7.94
CA TYR A 50 13.00 8.59 -9.18
C TYR A 50 14.14 9.59 -9.22
N PHE A 51 14.33 10.39 -8.16
CA PHE A 51 15.42 11.37 -8.07
C PHE A 51 16.81 10.72 -8.01
N ASP A 52 16.92 9.56 -7.36
CA ASP A 52 18.19 8.82 -7.25
C ASP A 52 18.51 7.98 -8.49
N TYR A 53 17.58 7.85 -9.45
CA TYR A 53 17.77 7.01 -10.62
C TYR A 53 18.85 7.57 -11.56
N LYS A 54 19.87 6.77 -11.85
CA LYS A 54 20.95 7.11 -12.79
C LYS A 54 21.09 6.04 -13.85
N PHE A 55 21.23 6.48 -15.10
CA PHE A 55 21.61 5.58 -16.18
C PHE A 55 23.07 5.19 -16.04
N MET A 56 23.35 3.92 -16.28
CA MET A 56 24.69 3.33 -16.22
C MET A 56 25.09 2.87 -17.62
N ASP A 57 26.33 3.16 -18.02
CA ASP A 57 26.84 2.85 -19.36
C ASP A 57 27.03 1.34 -19.59
N ASP A 58 27.12 0.55 -18.52
CA ASP A 58 27.31 -0.90 -18.56
C ASP A 58 26.01 -1.69 -18.81
N LYS A 59 24.86 -1.01 -18.90
CA LYS A 59 23.54 -1.64 -19.04
C LYS A 59 22.82 -1.23 -20.32
N PRO A 60 22.05 -2.13 -20.96
CA PRO A 60 21.23 -1.77 -22.11
C PRO A 60 20.25 -0.63 -21.81
N ILE A 61 20.29 0.43 -22.62
CA ILE A 61 19.44 1.62 -22.44
C ILE A 61 17.95 1.27 -22.40
N LEU A 62 17.51 0.29 -23.20
CA LEU A 62 16.11 -0.14 -23.25
C LEU A 62 15.61 -0.65 -21.90
N THR A 63 16.39 -1.52 -21.25
CA THR A 63 16.06 -2.07 -19.93
C THR A 63 15.99 -0.96 -18.89
N GLN A 64 16.94 -0.03 -18.94
CA GLN A 64 16.97 1.10 -18.01
C GLN A 64 15.79 2.06 -18.23
N CYS A 65 15.40 2.32 -19.48
CA CYS A 65 14.22 3.12 -19.82
C CYS A 65 12.92 2.47 -19.32
N MET A 66 12.80 1.13 -19.41
CA MET A 66 11.64 0.41 -18.87
C MET A 66 11.57 0.53 -17.35
N SER A 67 12.68 0.35 -16.64
CA SER A 67 12.74 0.51 -15.18
C SER A 67 12.41 1.93 -14.74
N TYR A 68 12.95 2.94 -15.41
CA TYR A 68 12.62 4.34 -15.15
C TYR A 68 11.14 4.64 -15.42
N ARG A 69 10.60 4.15 -16.54
CA ARG A 69 9.16 4.29 -16.87
C ARG A 69 8.26 3.64 -15.82
N SER A 70 8.66 2.51 -15.25
CA SER A 70 7.89 1.83 -14.19
C SER A 70 7.81 2.65 -12.89
N LEU A 71 8.76 3.56 -12.63
CA LEU A 71 8.70 4.44 -11.47
C LEU A 71 7.70 5.59 -11.65
N LEU A 72 7.28 5.88 -12.89
CA LEU A 72 6.36 6.96 -13.24
C LEU A 72 4.89 6.54 -13.36
N ILE A 73 4.59 5.24 -13.43
CA ILE A 73 3.25 4.70 -13.76
C ILE A 73 2.52 4.13 -12.50
N ASN A 74 3.08 4.27 -11.31
CA ASN A 74 2.39 3.92 -10.06
C ASN A 74 1.42 5.02 -9.62
#